data_AF-A0A9E4RUE1-F1
#
_entry.id   AF-A0A9E4RUE1-F1
#
_cell.length_a   1.000
_cell.length_b   1.000
_cell.length_c   1.000
_cell.angle_alpha   90.00
_cell.angle_beta   90.00
_cell.angle_gamma   90.00
#
_symmetry.space_group_name_H-M   'P 1'
#
loop_
_entity.id
_entity.type
_entity.pdbx_description
1 polymer ?
#
loop_
_entity_poly.entity_id
_entity_poly.type
_entity_poly.pdbx_seq_one_letter_code
_entity_poly.pdbx_strand_id
1 'polypeptide(L)'
;MPKPDLNIIVCVDRRRCMYLRSNGRNGPELLEELKTAIEQHGLKERVQVTQCQCILGCTYGPRIDLSKRWSREKVLYGIIDGEVTISIRGRVKMSIIPAALLDLALDNLPEK
;
A
#
# COMPACT_ATOMS: atom_id res chain seq x y z
N MET A 1 -17.43 -3.44 15.99
CA MET A 1 -15.97 -3.72 16.00
C MET A 1 -15.23 -2.41 15.81
N PRO A 2 -14.18 -2.12 16.59
CA PRO A 2 -13.34 -0.94 16.38
C PRO A 2 -12.72 -0.97 14.98
N LYS A 3 -12.51 0.22 14.41
CA LYS A 3 -11.86 0.36 13.10
C LYS A 3 -10.35 0.04 13.25
N PRO A 4 -9.74 -0.77 12.36
CA PRO A 4 -8.31 -1.07 12.42
C PRO A 4 -7.44 0.20 12.37
N ASP A 5 -6.32 0.21 13.09
CA ASP A 5 -5.36 1.33 13.19
C ASP A 5 -4.80 1.74 11.82
N LEU A 6 -4.52 0.75 10.97
CA LEU A 6 -3.92 0.91 9.66
C LEU A 6 -4.80 0.27 8.58
N ASN A 7 -4.99 0.97 7.46
CA ASN A 7 -5.57 0.39 6.26
C ASN A 7 -4.59 0.45 5.10
N ILE A 8 -4.18 -0.71 4.60
CA ILE A 8 -3.31 -0.91 3.45
C ILE A 8 -4.19 -1.11 2.22
N ILE A 9 -4.13 -0.19 1.26
CA ILE A 9 -4.98 -0.20 0.07
C ILE A 9 -4.11 -0.51 -1.15
N VAL A 10 -4.32 -1.66 -1.77
CA VAL A 10 -3.51 -2.13 -2.92
C VAL A 10 -4.27 -1.92 -4.22
N CYS A 11 -3.63 -1.28 -5.19
CA CYS A 11 -4.21 -1.13 -6.53
C CYS A 11 -4.06 -2.44 -7.33
N VAL A 12 -5.19 -3.04 -7.73
CA VAL A 12 -5.24 -4.31 -8.47
C VAL A 12 -5.78 -4.17 -9.89
N ASP A 13 -5.75 -2.95 -10.43
CA ASP A 13 -6.30 -2.65 -11.75
C ASP A 13 -5.63 -3.46 -12.86
N ARG A 14 -6.43 -4.29 -13.53
CA ARG A 14 -5.99 -5.22 -14.59
C ARG A 14 -5.43 -4.51 -15.81
N ARG A 15 -5.84 -3.26 -16.08
CA ARG A 15 -5.41 -2.52 -17.27
C ARG A 15 -4.05 -1.84 -17.07
N ARG A 16 -3.55 -1.75 -15.82
CA ARG A 16 -2.33 -1.00 -15.51
C ARG A 16 -1.42 -1.69 -14.49
N CYS A 17 -1.85 -1.79 -13.23
CA CYS A 17 -1.02 -2.34 -12.15
C CYS A 17 -0.74 -3.84 -12.28
N MET A 18 -1.47 -4.55 -13.15
CA MET A 18 -1.16 -5.94 -13.50
C MET A 18 0.15 -6.09 -14.29
N TYR A 19 0.55 -5.09 -15.08
CA TYR A 19 1.74 -5.16 -15.92
C TYR A 19 3.00 -4.57 -15.27
N LEU A 20 2.83 -3.88 -14.15
CA LEU A 20 3.93 -3.30 -13.38
C LEU A 20 4.29 -4.25 -12.24
N ARG A 21 5.59 -4.34 -11.95
CA ARG A 21 6.10 -5.20 -10.88
C ARG A 21 6.92 -4.38 -9.89
N SER A 22 6.73 -4.64 -8.61
CA SER A 22 7.62 -4.20 -7.54
C SER A 22 8.17 -5.43 -6.86
N ASN A 23 9.50 -5.54 -6.77
CA ASN A 23 10.18 -6.70 -6.19
C ASN A 23 9.61 -8.03 -6.74
N GLY A 24 9.44 -8.11 -8.07
CA GLY A 24 8.88 -9.28 -8.76
C GLY A 24 7.36 -9.41 -8.73
N ARG A 25 6.62 -8.59 -7.99
CA ARG A 25 5.19 -8.78 -7.71
C ARG A 25 4.29 -7.71 -8.34
N ASN A 26 3.16 -8.11 -8.92
CA ASN A 26 2.12 -7.22 -9.42
C ASN A 26 1.08 -6.87 -8.34
N GLY A 27 0.11 -6.01 -8.66
CA GLY A 27 -0.92 -5.59 -7.70
C GLY A 27 -1.67 -6.74 -7.01
N PRO A 28 -2.27 -7.70 -7.75
CA PRO A 28 -2.91 -8.88 -7.16
C PRO A 28 -2.00 -9.73 -6.27
N GLU A 29 -0.76 -9.97 -6.70
CA GLU A 29 0.23 -10.73 -5.91
C GLU A 29 0.56 -10.02 -4.59
N LEU A 30 0.78 -8.70 -4.65
CA LEU A 30 1.00 -7.87 -3.46
C LEU A 30 -0.20 -7.91 -2.50
N LEU A 31 -1.43 -7.88 -3.01
CA LEU A 31 -2.64 -7.94 -2.18
C LEU A 31 -2.72 -9.26 -1.40
N GLU A 32 -2.52 -10.38 -2.08
CA GLU A 32 -2.61 -11.70 -1.45
C GLU A 32 -1.47 -11.94 -0.46
N GLU A 33 -0.23 -11.61 -0.84
CA GLU A 33 0.92 -11.74 0.07
C GLU A 33 0.77 -10.86 1.32
N LEU A 34 0.25 -9.63 1.18
CA LEU A 34 -0.05 -8.76 2.33
C LEU A 34 -1.09 -9.38 3.26
N LYS A 35 -2.20 -9.89 2.72
CA LYS A 35 -3.22 -10.56 3.54
C LYS A 35 -2.63 -11.74 4.31
N THR A 36 -1.85 -12.58 3.63
CA THR A 36 -1.17 -13.73 4.25
C THR A 36 -0.19 -13.29 5.33
N ALA A 37 0.64 -12.27 5.07
CA ALA A 37 1.60 -11.77 6.05
C ALA A 37 0.91 -11.22 7.31
N ILE A 38 -0.15 -10.41 7.15
CA ILE A 38 -0.93 -9.86 8.25
C ILE A 38 -1.63 -10.96 9.07
N GLU A 39 -2.13 -12.00 8.40
CA GLU A 39 -2.71 -13.16 9.06
C GLU A 39 -1.69 -13.94 9.89
N GLN A 40 -0.57 -14.32 9.29
CA GLN A 40 0.46 -15.12 9.92
C GLN A 40 1.09 -14.45 11.16
N HIS A 41 1.09 -13.12 11.19
CA HIS A 41 1.65 -12.35 12.30
C HIS A 41 0.58 -11.86 13.30
N GLY A 42 -0.67 -12.30 13.19
CA GLY A 42 -1.73 -11.97 14.14
C GLY A 42 -2.13 -10.48 14.14
N LEU A 43 -1.93 -9.77 13.03
CA LEU A 43 -2.17 -8.32 12.94
C LEU A 43 -3.58 -7.95 12.43
N LYS A 44 -4.47 -8.95 12.20
CA LYS A 44 -5.80 -8.76 11.59
C LYS A 44 -6.70 -7.76 12.33
N GLU A 45 -6.53 -7.61 13.64
CA GLU A 45 -7.33 -6.67 14.44
C GLU A 45 -6.87 -5.21 14.28
N ARG A 46 -5.60 -5.01 13.92
CA ARG A 46 -4.96 -3.69 13.83
C ARG A 46 -4.74 -3.23 12.39
N VAL A 47 -4.64 -4.17 11.45
CA VAL A 47 -4.33 -3.90 10.05
C VAL A 47 -5.42 -4.46 9.15
N GLN A 48 -6.03 -3.58 8.36
CA GLN A 48 -6.92 -3.94 7.27
C GLN A 48 -6.15 -3.92 5.96
N VAL A 49 -6.30 -4.94 5.12
CA VAL A 49 -5.78 -4.93 3.74
C VAL A 49 -6.98 -4.91 2.78
N THR A 50 -7.05 -3.91 1.92
CA THR A 50 -8.15 -3.69 0.96
C THR A 50 -7.63 -3.49 -0.44
N GLN A 51 -8.48 -3.71 -1.44
CA GLN A 51 -8.15 -3.50 -2.84
C GLN A 51 -8.81 -2.23 -3.40
N CYS A 52 -8.21 -1.62 -4.42
CA CYS A 52 -8.83 -0.55 -5.20
C CYS A 52 -8.54 -0.69 -6.70
N GLN A 53 -9.30 0.03 -7.53
CA GLN A 53 -9.01 0.24 -8.95
C GLN A 53 -8.10 1.47 -9.14
N CYS A 54 -7.40 1.59 -10.28
CA CYS A 54 -6.42 2.67 -10.46
C CYS A 54 -7.20 3.97 -10.70
N ILE A 55 -7.11 4.87 -9.72
CA ILE A 55 -7.67 6.22 -9.82
C ILE A 55 -6.71 7.22 -10.48
N LEU A 56 -5.49 6.79 -10.86
CA LEU A 56 -4.39 7.66 -11.31
C LEU A 56 -3.61 7.04 -12.49
N GLY A 57 -2.87 7.85 -13.24
CA GLY A 57 -1.84 7.38 -14.18
C GLY A 57 -0.79 6.58 -13.43
N CYS A 58 -0.73 5.25 -13.58
CA CYS A 58 0.10 4.40 -12.73
C CYS A 58 1.57 4.37 -13.24
N THR A 59 2.20 5.52 -13.53
CA THR A 59 3.61 5.60 -13.97
C THR A 59 4.59 5.02 -12.96
N TYR A 60 4.23 5.07 -11.67
CA TYR A 60 5.06 4.65 -10.55
C TYR A 60 4.47 3.45 -9.79
N GLY A 61 3.61 2.68 -10.47
CA GLY A 61 2.95 1.51 -9.88
C GLY A 61 3.83 0.24 -9.89
N PRO A 62 3.36 -0.88 -9.28
CA PRO A 62 2.09 -1.03 -8.57
C PRO A 62 2.00 -0.10 -7.35
N ARG A 63 0.79 0.34 -6.99
CA ARG A 63 0.58 1.40 -6.00
C ARG A 63 -0.06 0.84 -4.73
N ILE A 64 0.46 1.26 -3.57
CA ILE A 64 -0.14 1.00 -2.26
C ILE A 64 -0.38 2.34 -1.56
N ASP A 65 -1.61 2.61 -1.11
CA ASP A 65 -1.92 3.72 -0.22
C ASP A 65 -2.06 3.18 1.21
N LEU A 66 -1.23 3.65 2.14
CA LEU A 66 -1.43 3.44 3.57
C LEU A 66 -2.26 4.58 4.15
N SER A 67 -3.31 4.25 4.89
CA SER A 67 -4.09 5.21 5.68
C SER A 67 -3.91 4.89 7.16
N LYS A 68 -3.10 5.68 7.85
CA LYS A 68 -2.92 5.61 9.31
C LYS A 68 -4.12 6.28 9.96
N ARG A 69 -5.06 5.50 10.51
CA ARG A 69 -6.31 6.05 11.06
C ARG A 69 -6.08 6.77 12.38
N TRP A 70 -5.07 6.35 13.14
CA TRP A 70 -4.68 6.93 14.41
C TRP A 70 -4.09 8.36 14.26
N SER A 71 -3.26 8.63 13.24
CA SER A 71 -2.68 9.96 12.98
C SER A 71 -3.38 10.76 11.89
N ARG A 72 -4.29 10.14 11.14
CA ARG A 72 -4.89 10.66 9.89
C ARG A 72 -3.90 10.88 8.75
N GLU A 73 -2.66 10.40 8.90
CA GLU A 73 -1.63 10.48 7.87
C GLU A 73 -1.91 9.46 6.75
N LYS A 74 -1.52 9.82 5.52
CA LYS A 74 -1.54 8.92 4.37
C LYS A 74 -0.15 8.84 3.77
N VAL A 75 0.30 7.63 3.49
CA VAL A 75 1.60 7.35 2.87
C VAL A 75 1.37 6.63 1.56
N LEU A 76 2.10 7.02 0.52
CA LEU A 76 1.99 6.43 -0.80
C LEU A 76 3.23 5.61 -1.11
N TYR A 77 3.05 4.38 -1.57
CA TYR A 77 4.14 3.49 -1.96
C TYR A 77 4.04 3.09 -3.43
N GLY A 78 5.20 2.97 -4.07
CA GLY A 78 5.37 2.57 -5.47
C GLY A 78 6.73 1.96 -5.74
N ILE A 79 7.20 2.07 -6.99
CA ILE A 79 8.52 1.53 -7.42
C ILE A 79 9.68 2.52 -7.28
N ILE A 80 9.41 3.73 -6.78
CA ILE A 80 10.42 4.80 -6.62
C ILE A 80 10.27 5.45 -5.25
N ASP A 81 11.36 6.11 -4.81
CA ASP A 81 11.40 6.97 -3.64
C ASP A 81 11.60 8.41 -4.11
N GLY A 82 10.75 9.33 -3.66
CA GLY A 82 10.88 10.76 -3.97
C GLY A 82 9.56 11.50 -4.17
N GLU A 83 9.66 12.77 -4.55
CA GLU A 83 8.52 13.61 -4.87
C GLU A 83 8.11 13.43 -6.34
N VAL A 84 6.82 13.11 -6.56
CA VAL A 84 6.26 12.97 -7.90
C VAL A 84 5.03 13.84 -8.08
N THR A 85 4.82 14.29 -9.31
CA THR A 85 3.57 14.96 -9.67
C THR A 85 2.58 13.95 -10.22
N ILE A 86 1.41 13.88 -9.59
CA ILE A 86 0.28 13.08 -10.05
C ILE A 86 -0.85 14.03 -10.45
N SER A 87 -1.37 13.91 -11.67
CA SER A 87 -2.27 14.89 -12.30
C SER A 87 -3.43 15.39 -11.44
N ILE A 88 -4.07 14.53 -10.65
CA ILE A 88 -5.22 14.90 -9.80
C ILE A 88 -4.81 15.23 -8.36
N ARG A 89 -3.67 14.74 -7.87
CA ARG A 89 -3.21 14.94 -6.48
C ARG A 89 -2.14 16.03 -6.34
N GLY A 90 -1.62 16.56 -7.45
CA GLY A 90 -0.48 17.46 -7.44
C GLY A 90 0.81 16.74 -7.03
N ARG A 91 1.70 17.45 -6.34
CA ARG A 91 2.95 16.89 -5.83
C ARG A 91 2.68 16.01 -4.62
N VAL A 92 3.19 14.80 -4.64
CA VAL A 92 3.09 13.83 -3.54
C VAL A 92 4.45 13.21 -3.28
N LYS A 93 4.75 12.92 -2.02
CA LYS A 93 5.89 12.09 -1.64
C LYS A 93 5.50 10.62 -1.78
N MET A 94 6.35 9.85 -2.44
CA MET A 94 6.19 8.41 -2.65
C MET A 94 7.39 7.69 -2.05
N SER A 95 7.13 6.58 -1.37
CA SER A 95 8.13 5.67 -0.82
C SER A 95 8.22 4.40 -1.67
N ILE A 96 9.36 3.70 -1.62
CA ILE A 96 9.51 2.40 -2.29
C ILE A 96 8.74 1.32 -1.52
N ILE A 97 7.98 0.48 -2.23
CA ILE A 97 7.39 -0.73 -1.66
C ILE A 97 8.52 -1.63 -1.15
N PRO A 98 8.55 -1.97 0.15
CA PRO A 98 9.62 -2.76 0.73
C PRO A 98 9.63 -4.18 0.16
N ALA A 99 10.80 -4.83 0.22
CA ALA A 99 10.93 -6.23 -0.19
C ALA A 99 10.13 -7.14 0.75
N ALA A 100 10.21 -6.92 2.06
CA ALA A 100 9.35 -7.58 3.05
C ALA A 100 8.06 -6.76 3.25
N LEU A 101 6.92 -7.33 2.84
CA LEU A 101 5.64 -6.61 2.88
C LEU A 101 5.11 -6.39 4.30
N LEU A 102 5.59 -7.15 5.28
CA LEU A 102 5.25 -6.96 6.68
C LEU A 102 5.73 -5.60 7.21
N ASP A 103 6.84 -5.09 6.67
CA ASP A 103 7.42 -3.79 7.06
C ASP A 103 6.41 -2.64 6.82
N LEU A 104 5.57 -2.73 5.78
CA LEU A 104 4.49 -1.77 5.55
C LEU A 104 3.56 -1.63 6.76
N ALA A 105 3.33 -2.72 7.51
CA ALA A 105 2.52 -2.69 8.71
C ALA A 105 3.32 -2.28 9.94
N LEU A 106 4.48 -2.91 10.16
CA LEU A 106 5.27 -2.67 11.38
C LEU A 106 5.78 -1.23 11.47
N ASP A 107 6.18 -0.63 10.36
CA ASP A 107 6.72 0.74 10.32
C ASP A 107 5.62 1.82 10.44
N ASN A 108 4.34 1.44 10.31
CA ASN A 108 3.23 2.39 10.19
C ASN A 108 2.13 2.20 11.25
N LEU A 109 2.23 1.17 12.09
CA LEU A 109 1.41 1.01 13.28
C LEU A 109 1.88 1.97 14.38
N PRO A 110 0.97 2.42 15.27
CA PRO A 110 1.40 3.18 16.43
C PRO A 110 2.25 2.27 17.34
N GLU A 111 3.30 2.86 17.91
CA GLU A 111 4.08 2.24 19.00
C GLU A 111 3.11 1.86 20.13
N LYS A 112 3.34 0.69 20.74
CA LYS A 112 2.47 0.15 21.79
C LYS A 112 2.57 0.96 23.09
#